data_AF-A0A1H3BHB4-F1
#
_entry.id   AF-A0A1H3BHB4-F1
#
_cell.length_a   1.000
_cell.length_b   1.000
_cell.length_c   1.000
_cell.angle_alpha   90.00
_cell.angle_beta   90.00
_cell.angle_gamma   90.00
#
_symmetry.space_group_name_H-M   'P 1'
#
loop_
_entity.id
_entity.type
_entity.pdbx_description
1 polymer ?
#
loop_
_entity_poly.entity_id
_entity_poly.type
_entity_poly.pdbx_seq_one_letter_code
_entity_poly.pdbx_strand_id
1 'polypeptide(L)'
;MADVSKEKIYRFVVSFHVNLLNDPRFEKIELPQDKVRKNTKNDRINDLLGVQLSRLEQVLSEQGIVVYNRTIQGTYLDAENIIEIKITEDNITEQSDLNERKSKSKLKVRSIVPSLPFTQETVSRLASESLSKLFVDLMGVIRNKKIMSEILGIEPTEDENELFKSFFVQYYDLWLPTDERRKELLNKFQEKSILVLNRYSNKHN
;
A
#
# COMPACT_ATOMS: atom_id res chain seq x y z
N MET A 1 10.90 -20.46 22.44
CA MET A 1 10.61 -20.78 21.02
C MET A 1 9.10 -20.67 20.86
N ALA A 2 8.62 -19.86 19.91
CA ALA A 2 7.19 -19.78 19.66
C ALA A 2 6.71 -21.11 19.06
N ASP A 3 5.63 -21.65 19.61
CA ASP A 3 5.03 -22.91 19.16
C ASP A 3 4.27 -22.65 17.85
N VAL A 4 4.90 -22.97 16.71
CA VAL A 4 4.33 -22.76 15.38
C VAL A 4 3.55 -24.02 14.99
N SER A 5 2.22 -23.99 15.17
CA SER A 5 1.35 -25.09 14.75
C SER A 5 1.31 -25.20 13.22
N LYS A 6 1.40 -26.44 12.72
CA LYS A 6 1.39 -26.78 11.28
C LYS A 6 0.03 -26.57 10.61
N GLU A 7 -1.04 -26.39 11.37
CA GLU A 7 -2.41 -26.26 10.85
C GLU A 7 -2.83 -24.80 10.60
N LYS A 8 -2.01 -23.84 11.03
CA LYS A 8 -2.30 -22.41 10.93
C LYS A 8 -1.63 -21.79 9.71
N ILE A 9 -2.19 -20.68 9.24
CA ILE A 9 -1.62 -19.89 8.13
C ILE A 9 -0.86 -18.73 8.70
N TYR A 10 0.32 -18.47 8.14
CA TYR A 10 1.21 -17.44 8.64
C TYR A 10 1.57 -16.39 7.58
N ARG A 11 1.89 -15.21 8.08
CA ARG A 11 2.59 -14.15 7.38
C ARG A 11 4.04 -14.13 7.83
N PHE A 12 4.94 -14.07 6.86
CA PHE A 12 6.38 -14.08 7.09
C PHE A 12 7.02 -12.78 6.61
N VAL A 13 7.68 -12.09 7.52
CA VAL A 13 8.40 -10.85 7.24
C VAL A 13 9.82 -10.97 7.74
N VAL A 14 10.77 -10.65 6.87
CA VAL A 14 12.19 -10.55 7.21
C VAL A 14 12.61 -9.11 7.00
N SER A 15 13.07 -8.47 8.06
CA SER A 15 13.56 -7.10 8.03
C SER A 15 15.08 -7.08 8.18
N PHE A 16 15.74 -6.25 7.39
CA PHE A 16 17.17 -5.96 7.51
C PHE A 16 17.39 -4.45 7.59
N HIS A 17 18.57 -4.02 8.06
CA HIS A 17 18.87 -2.59 8.13
C HIS A 17 19.06 -1.99 6.73
N VAL A 18 18.34 -0.91 6.40
CA VAL A 18 18.33 -0.31 5.05
C VAL A 18 19.71 0.15 4.57
N ASN A 19 20.61 0.54 5.47
CA ASN A 19 21.99 0.89 5.12
C ASN A 19 22.77 -0.25 4.43
N LEU A 20 22.38 -1.51 4.65
CA LEU A 20 23.02 -2.65 3.99
C LEU A 20 22.87 -2.58 2.46
N LEU A 21 21.88 -1.86 1.92
CA LEU A 21 21.77 -1.63 0.47
C LEU A 21 22.98 -0.90 -0.14
N ASN A 22 23.76 -0.21 0.69
CA ASN A 22 24.98 0.49 0.29
C ASN A 22 26.24 -0.39 0.40
N ASP A 23 26.10 -1.61 0.92
CA ASP A 23 27.23 -2.49 1.14
C ASP A 23 27.81 -2.99 -0.20
N PRO A 24 29.10 -2.75 -0.49
CA PRO A 24 29.73 -3.17 -1.74
C PRO A 24 29.79 -4.69 -1.90
N ARG A 25 29.56 -5.47 -0.84
CA ARG A 25 29.48 -6.94 -0.91
C ARG A 25 28.31 -7.42 -1.77
N PHE A 26 27.24 -6.63 -1.94
CA PHE A 26 26.12 -6.98 -2.83
C PHE A 26 26.57 -7.23 -4.27
N GLU A 27 27.60 -6.52 -4.74
CA GLU A 27 28.11 -6.64 -6.11
C GLU A 27 28.96 -7.90 -6.31
N LYS A 28 29.46 -8.47 -5.20
CA LYS A 28 30.34 -9.65 -5.19
C LYS A 28 29.59 -10.96 -5.04
N ILE A 29 28.31 -10.92 -4.65
CA ILE A 29 27.51 -12.13 -4.51
C ILE A 29 27.09 -12.61 -5.90
N GLU A 30 27.51 -13.83 -6.23
CA GLU A 30 27.09 -14.51 -7.44
C GLU A 30 25.61 -14.92 -7.34
N LEU A 31 24.82 -14.47 -8.31
CA LEU A 31 23.42 -14.86 -8.45
C LEU A 31 23.32 -16.01 -9.46
N PRO A 32 22.37 -16.94 -9.27
CA PRO A 32 22.09 -17.96 -10.28
C PRO A 32 21.80 -17.30 -11.63
N GLN A 33 22.46 -17.73 -12.71
CA GLN A 33 22.44 -17.04 -14.01
C GLN A 33 21.02 -16.84 -14.56
N ASP A 34 20.12 -17.80 -14.32
CA ASP A 34 18.73 -17.77 -14.79
C ASP A 34 17.87 -16.66 -14.16
N LYS A 35 18.37 -15.99 -13.11
CA LYS A 35 17.60 -15.02 -12.32
C LYS A 35 18.01 -13.57 -12.53
N VAL A 36 19.06 -13.29 -13.31
CA VAL A 36 19.61 -11.93 -13.46
C VAL A 36 18.78 -11.14 -14.46
N ARG A 37 17.99 -10.17 -13.99
CA ARG A 37 17.24 -9.25 -14.84
C ARG A 37 18.00 -7.92 -15.03
N LYS A 38 18.94 -7.86 -16.00
CA LYS A 38 19.62 -6.63 -16.47
C LYS A 38 20.51 -5.88 -15.43
N ASN A 39 21.31 -4.93 -15.95
CA ASN A 39 22.60 -4.45 -15.42
C ASN A 39 22.58 -3.35 -14.33
N THR A 40 21.45 -3.05 -13.66
CA THR A 40 21.45 -1.98 -12.64
C THR A 40 21.71 -2.53 -11.23
N LYS A 41 22.28 -1.70 -10.35
CA LYS A 41 22.48 -2.05 -8.93
C LYS A 41 21.17 -2.43 -8.25
N ASN A 42 20.08 -1.71 -8.54
CA ASN A 42 18.76 -1.95 -7.95
C ASN A 42 18.15 -3.27 -8.41
N ASP A 43 18.30 -3.64 -9.69
CA ASP A 43 17.83 -4.93 -10.19
C ASP A 43 18.56 -6.07 -9.49
N ARG A 44 19.90 -5.98 -9.36
CA ARG A 44 20.71 -6.96 -8.63
C ARG A 44 20.31 -7.10 -7.17
N ILE A 45 20.04 -5.99 -6.48
CA ILE A 45 19.52 -6.00 -5.10
C ILE A 45 18.20 -6.75 -5.03
N ASN A 46 17.25 -6.45 -5.92
CA ASN A 46 15.95 -7.12 -5.94
C ASN A 46 16.09 -8.63 -6.23
N ASP A 47 16.94 -9.00 -7.18
CA ASP A 47 17.19 -10.40 -7.52
C ASP A 47 17.83 -11.15 -6.34
N LEU A 48 18.82 -10.54 -5.66
CA LEU A 48 19.46 -11.12 -4.48
C LEU A 48 18.48 -11.33 -3.32
N LEU A 49 17.78 -10.28 -2.92
CA LEU A 49 16.75 -10.35 -1.88
C LEU A 49 15.69 -11.37 -2.26
N GLY A 50 15.36 -11.44 -3.55
CA GLY A 50 14.45 -12.42 -4.11
C GLY A 50 14.90 -13.87 -3.96
N VAL A 51 16.19 -14.15 -4.19
CA VAL A 51 16.80 -15.46 -3.96
C VAL A 51 16.82 -15.80 -2.48
N GLN A 52 17.20 -14.85 -1.63
CA GLN A 52 17.24 -15.04 -0.18
C GLN A 52 15.84 -15.36 0.37
N LEU A 53 14.82 -14.60 -0.03
CA LEU A 53 13.44 -14.85 0.39
C LEU A 53 12.94 -16.24 -0.04
N SER A 54 13.30 -16.70 -1.24
CA SER A 54 12.95 -18.05 -1.70
C SER A 54 13.64 -19.14 -0.88
N ARG A 55 14.90 -18.95 -0.47
CA ARG A 55 15.60 -19.91 0.42
C ARG A 55 14.94 -19.97 1.80
N LEU A 56 14.58 -18.82 2.36
CA LEU A 56 13.88 -18.76 3.65
C LEU A 56 12.50 -19.43 3.58
N GLU A 57 11.74 -19.21 2.50
CA GLU A 57 10.47 -19.90 2.26
C GLU A 57 10.65 -21.43 2.18
N GLN A 58 11.70 -21.89 1.52
CA GLN A 58 11.99 -23.32 1.41
C GLN A 58 12.21 -23.93 2.80
N VAL A 59 13.03 -23.29 3.65
CA VAL A 59 13.27 -23.75 5.03
C VAL A 59 11.96 -23.82 5.83
N LEU A 60 11.08 -22.80 5.71
CA LEU A 60 9.78 -22.82 6.39
C LEU A 60 8.88 -23.96 5.89
N SER A 61 8.88 -24.20 4.58
CA SER A 61 8.09 -25.27 3.95
C SER A 61 8.58 -26.66 4.38
N GLU A 62 9.89 -26.87 4.49
CA GLU A 62 10.51 -28.11 4.99
C GLU A 62 10.12 -28.41 6.45
N GLN A 63 9.85 -27.38 7.23
CA GLN A 63 9.33 -27.51 8.61
C GLN A 63 7.79 -27.68 8.67
N GLY A 64 7.11 -27.67 7.53
CA GLY A 64 5.65 -27.76 7.43
C GLY A 64 4.91 -26.47 7.77
N ILE A 65 5.59 -25.31 7.75
CA ILE A 65 4.98 -24.00 8.01
C ILE A 65 4.44 -23.44 6.70
N VAL A 66 3.12 -23.26 6.62
CA VAL A 66 2.47 -22.71 5.43
C VAL A 66 2.38 -21.19 5.52
N VAL A 67 3.15 -20.50 4.67
CA VAL A 67 3.13 -19.05 4.54
C VAL A 67 2.41 -18.61 3.27
N TYR A 68 1.41 -17.75 3.41
CA TYR A 68 0.66 -17.17 2.28
C TYR A 68 1.32 -15.88 1.77
N ASN A 69 1.75 -15.02 2.69
CA ASN A 69 2.41 -13.76 2.40
C ASN A 69 3.83 -13.79 2.95
N ARG A 70 4.79 -13.53 2.06
CA ARG A 70 6.21 -13.47 2.38
C ARG A 70 6.80 -12.16 1.91
N THR A 71 7.48 -11.48 2.81
CA THR A 71 8.10 -10.17 2.55
C THR A 71 9.53 -10.17 3.04
N ILE A 72 10.45 -9.67 2.21
CA ILE A 72 11.77 -9.22 2.65
C ILE A 72 11.83 -7.71 2.48
N GLN A 73 12.25 -7.00 3.52
CA GLN A 73 12.23 -5.54 3.52
C GLN A 73 13.44 -4.91 4.22
N GLY A 74 13.91 -3.77 3.71
CA GLY A 74 14.87 -2.94 4.43
C GLY A 74 14.14 -1.89 5.26
N THR A 75 14.50 -1.76 6.53
CA THR A 75 13.95 -0.76 7.46
C THR A 75 15.06 -0.20 8.35
N TYR A 76 14.76 0.79 9.18
CA TYR A 76 15.68 1.24 10.23
C TYR A 76 15.55 0.32 11.45
N LEU A 77 16.46 -0.65 11.55
CA LEU A 77 16.61 -1.48 12.74
C LEU A 77 17.60 -0.81 13.72
N ASP A 78 17.65 -1.27 14.97
CA ASP A 78 18.53 -0.67 15.98
C ASP A 78 20.02 -0.78 15.64
N ALA A 79 20.41 -1.79 14.86
CA ALA A 79 21.78 -1.96 14.37
C ALA A 79 21.84 -2.65 13.01
N GLU A 80 22.92 -2.40 12.25
CA GLU A 80 23.11 -2.92 10.89
C GLU A 80 23.27 -4.44 10.81
N ASN A 81 23.80 -5.05 11.86
CA ASN A 81 24.05 -6.49 11.94
C ASN A 81 22.86 -7.31 12.47
N ILE A 82 21.70 -6.66 12.69
CA ILE A 82 20.48 -7.32 13.14
C ILE A 82 19.62 -7.69 11.94
N ILE A 83 19.08 -8.91 11.97
CA ILE A 83 18.01 -9.34 11.09
C ILE A 83 16.82 -9.68 11.96
N GLU A 84 15.70 -8.98 11.75
CA GLU A 84 14.45 -9.27 12.43
C GLU A 84 13.65 -10.26 11.59
N ILE A 85 13.19 -11.34 12.21
CA ILE A 85 12.32 -12.33 11.57
C ILE A 85 11.00 -12.37 12.34
N LYS A 86 9.91 -12.09 11.64
CA LYS A 86 8.58 -12.08 12.20
C LYS A 86 7.69 -13.08 11.47
N ILE A 87 7.17 -14.04 12.22
CA ILE A 87 6.14 -14.99 11.79
C ILE A 87 4.91 -14.68 12.62
N THR A 88 3.85 -14.20 11.97
CA THR A 88 2.57 -13.91 12.64
C THR A 88 1.51 -14.82 12.08
N GLU A 89 0.74 -15.45 12.96
CA GLU A 89 -0.50 -16.12 12.59
C GLU A 89 -1.41 -15.10 11.92
N ASP A 90 -1.91 -15.47 10.74
CA ASP A 90 -2.82 -14.64 9.97
C ASP A 90 -4.20 -15.29 10.07
N ASN A 91 -5.08 -14.68 10.85
CA ASN A 91 -6.49 -15.07 10.96
C ASN A 91 -7.24 -14.60 9.72
N ILE A 92 -6.77 -14.97 8.53
CA ILE A 92 -7.56 -14.83 7.31
C ILE A 92 -8.65 -15.90 7.39
N THR A 93 -9.69 -15.55 8.14
CA THR A 93 -11.02 -16.13 8.01
C THR A 93 -11.36 -16.14 6.52
N GLU A 94 -11.88 -17.28 6.09
CA GLU A 94 -12.42 -17.52 4.76
C GLU A 94 -12.99 -16.23 4.17
N GLN A 95 -12.35 -15.70 3.12
CA GLN A 95 -12.99 -14.67 2.33
C GLN A 95 -14.27 -15.29 1.76
N SER A 96 -15.38 -14.83 2.35
CA SER A 96 -16.76 -15.00 1.95
C SER A 96 -16.92 -15.27 0.46
N ASP A 97 -17.65 -16.34 0.17
CA ASP A 97 -18.67 -16.43 -0.86
C ASP A 97 -18.55 -15.41 -1.98
N LEU A 98 -17.94 -15.84 -3.09
CA LEU A 98 -18.33 -15.44 -4.44
C LEU A 98 -17.64 -16.42 -5.39
N ASN A 99 -18.46 -17.30 -5.93
CA ASN A 99 -18.19 -18.31 -6.97
C ASN A 99 -17.41 -19.56 -6.52
N GLU A 100 -18.18 -20.53 -6.02
CA GLU A 100 -17.93 -21.95 -6.22
C GLU A 100 -17.55 -22.25 -7.68
N ARG A 101 -16.65 -23.20 -7.90
CA ARG A 101 -16.07 -23.62 -9.20
C ARG A 101 -14.90 -22.78 -9.72
N LYS A 102 -13.82 -22.79 -8.95
CA LYS A 102 -12.45 -23.10 -9.39
C LYS A 102 -11.63 -23.22 -8.11
N SER A 103 -10.77 -24.22 -8.00
CA SER A 103 -9.85 -24.38 -6.87
C SER A 103 -9.11 -23.05 -6.65
N LYS A 104 -9.59 -22.23 -5.69
CA LYS A 104 -8.95 -20.97 -5.30
C LYS A 104 -7.75 -21.35 -4.46
N SER A 105 -6.67 -21.78 -5.09
CA SER A 105 -5.38 -21.77 -4.42
C SER A 105 -5.19 -20.34 -3.89
N LYS A 106 -5.08 -20.20 -2.57
CA LYS A 106 -4.87 -18.89 -1.94
C LYS A 106 -3.66 -18.25 -2.62
N LEU A 107 -3.87 -17.12 -3.30
CA LEU A 107 -2.86 -16.48 -4.14
C LEU A 107 -1.62 -16.17 -3.29
N LYS A 108 -0.54 -16.94 -3.41
CA LYS A 108 0.67 -16.67 -2.63
C LYS A 108 1.23 -15.31 -3.01
N VAL A 109 1.39 -14.43 -2.02
CA VAL A 109 1.92 -13.08 -2.21
C VAL A 109 3.40 -13.08 -1.84
N ARG A 110 4.23 -12.59 -2.76
CA ARG A 110 5.66 -12.39 -2.56
C ARG A 110 5.99 -10.92 -2.73
N SER A 111 6.59 -10.32 -1.72
CA SER A 111 6.99 -8.91 -1.73
C SER A 111 8.49 -8.76 -1.45
N ILE A 112 9.14 -7.89 -2.23
CA ILE A 112 10.53 -7.48 -2.04
C ILE A 112 10.50 -5.97 -1.94
N VAL A 113 10.85 -5.43 -0.78
CA VAL A 113 10.78 -4.00 -0.50
C VAL A 113 12.15 -3.54 -0.01
N PRO A 114 13.13 -3.32 -0.90
CA PRO A 114 14.51 -3.07 -0.49
C PRO A 114 14.65 -1.94 0.54
N SER A 115 13.87 -0.86 0.40
CA SER A 115 13.76 0.22 1.39
C SER A 115 12.30 0.54 1.64
N LEU A 116 11.77 0.04 2.75
CA LEU A 116 10.41 0.34 3.22
C LEU A 116 10.19 1.86 3.41
N PRO A 117 11.11 2.63 4.04
CA PRO A 117 10.95 4.08 4.17
C PRO A 117 10.81 4.78 2.82
N PHE A 118 11.70 4.47 1.87
CA PHE A 118 11.64 5.07 0.53
C PHE A 118 10.36 4.68 -0.23
N THR A 119 9.94 3.42 -0.12
CA THR A 119 8.69 2.95 -0.73
C THR A 119 7.48 3.64 -0.11
N GLN A 120 7.42 3.77 1.22
CA GLN A 120 6.34 4.47 1.92
C GLN A 120 6.27 5.94 1.53
N GLU A 121 7.40 6.63 1.49
CA GLU A 121 7.49 8.02 1.04
C GLU A 121 7.00 8.16 -0.41
N THR A 122 7.49 7.30 -1.30
CA THR A 122 7.09 7.32 -2.71
C THR A 122 5.60 7.09 -2.88
N VAL A 123 5.03 6.08 -2.21
CA VAL A 123 3.58 5.79 -2.28
C VAL A 123 2.77 6.95 -1.70
N SER A 124 3.18 7.50 -0.56
CA SER A 124 2.51 8.64 0.07
C SER A 124 2.52 9.87 -0.82
N ARG A 125 3.66 10.15 -1.47
CA ARG A 125 3.80 11.24 -2.44
C ARG A 125 2.87 11.03 -3.64
N LEU A 126 2.87 9.84 -4.25
CA LEU A 126 2.00 9.53 -5.39
C LEU A 126 0.51 9.63 -5.04
N ALA A 127 0.12 9.13 -3.87
CA ALA A 127 -1.24 9.25 -3.37
C ALA A 127 -1.64 10.72 -3.19
N SER A 128 -0.76 11.51 -2.58
CA SER A 128 -0.97 12.95 -2.36
C SER A 128 -1.06 13.72 -3.69
N GLU A 129 -0.17 13.46 -4.65
CA GLU A 129 -0.18 14.08 -5.98
C GLU A 129 -1.48 13.77 -6.73
N SER A 130 -1.92 12.50 -6.71
CA SER A 130 -3.17 12.06 -7.33
C SER A 130 -4.39 12.77 -6.72
N LEU A 131 -4.50 12.80 -5.39
CA LEU A 131 -5.60 13.44 -4.69
C LEU A 131 -5.59 14.97 -4.82
N SER A 132 -4.41 15.59 -4.77
CA SER A 132 -4.26 17.04 -4.99
C SER A 132 -4.73 17.44 -6.38
N LYS A 133 -4.40 16.66 -7.41
CA LYS A 133 -4.88 16.91 -8.77
C LYS A 133 -6.41 16.85 -8.84
N LEU A 134 -7.02 15.81 -8.28
CA LEU A 134 -8.48 15.68 -8.22
C LEU A 134 -9.12 16.86 -7.49
N PHE A 135 -8.56 17.27 -6.36
CA PHE A 135 -9.06 18.40 -5.59
C PHE A 135 -8.97 19.72 -6.37
N VAL A 136 -7.84 19.99 -7.04
CA VAL A 136 -7.65 21.18 -7.88
C VAL A 136 -8.66 21.20 -9.03
N ASP A 137 -8.88 20.07 -9.70
CA ASP A 137 -9.86 19.96 -10.78
C ASP A 137 -11.28 20.28 -10.28
N LEU A 138 -11.66 19.76 -9.11
CA LEU A 138 -12.96 20.06 -8.47
C LEU A 138 -13.09 21.54 -8.07
N MET A 139 -12.04 22.12 -7.49
CA MET A 139 -12.01 23.55 -7.14
C MET A 139 -12.05 24.45 -8.37
N GLY A 140 -11.49 24.02 -9.50
CA GLY A 140 -11.60 24.74 -10.78
C GLY A 140 -13.03 24.85 -11.29
N VAL A 141 -13.88 23.88 -10.97
CA VAL A 141 -15.31 23.86 -11.31
C VAL A 141 -16.15 24.63 -10.29
N ILE A 142 -16.02 24.31 -8.99
CA ILE A 142 -16.85 24.92 -7.94
C ILE A 142 -16.45 26.37 -7.69
N ARG A 143 -15.15 26.66 -7.68
CA ARG A 143 -14.47 27.97 -7.46
C ARG A 143 -14.76 28.67 -6.13
N ASN A 144 -15.96 28.49 -5.58
CA ASN A 144 -16.41 29.11 -4.35
C ASN A 144 -16.07 28.22 -3.15
N LYS A 145 -15.16 28.72 -2.31
CA LYS A 145 -14.65 28.01 -1.12
C LYS A 145 -15.73 27.77 -0.06
N LYS A 146 -16.72 28.64 0.06
CA LYS A 146 -17.87 28.44 0.97
C LYS A 146 -18.76 27.30 0.50
N ILE A 147 -19.04 27.24 -0.80
CA ILE A 147 -19.76 26.10 -1.40
C ILE A 147 -18.97 24.81 -1.16
N MET A 148 -17.65 24.82 -1.42
CA MET A 148 -16.81 23.64 -1.16
C MET A 148 -16.81 23.24 0.33
N SER A 149 -16.70 24.21 1.24
CA SER A 149 -16.79 23.96 2.70
C SER A 149 -18.08 23.22 3.05
N GLU A 150 -19.20 23.69 2.49
CA GLU A 150 -20.51 23.08 2.74
C GLU A 150 -20.66 21.69 2.10
N ILE A 151 -20.12 21.48 0.90
CA ILE A 151 -20.08 20.14 0.25
C ILE A 151 -19.26 19.16 1.10
N LEU A 152 -18.14 19.62 1.64
CA LEU A 152 -17.29 18.84 2.54
C LEU A 152 -17.91 18.70 3.94
N GLY A 153 -18.94 19.49 4.28
CA GLY A 153 -19.60 19.46 5.58
C GLY A 153 -18.72 19.98 6.71
N ILE A 154 -17.89 21.00 6.42
CA ILE A 154 -17.04 21.69 7.40
C ILE A 154 -17.46 23.15 7.54
N GLU A 155 -16.96 23.81 8.58
CA GLU A 155 -17.17 25.24 8.77
C GLU A 155 -16.64 26.05 7.57
N PRO A 156 -17.32 27.15 7.17
CA PRO A 156 -16.88 27.97 6.07
C PRO A 156 -15.45 28.49 6.27
N THR A 157 -14.57 28.16 5.34
CA THR A 157 -13.17 28.57 5.37
C THR A 157 -12.71 29.06 4.00
N GLU A 158 -11.79 30.01 4.01
CA GLU A 158 -11.09 30.49 2.82
C GLU A 158 -9.71 29.81 2.65
N ASP A 159 -9.27 29.01 3.64
CA ASP A 159 -8.03 28.25 3.60
C ASP A 159 -8.19 26.99 2.75
N GLU A 160 -7.51 26.97 1.60
CA GLU A 160 -7.51 25.82 0.70
C GLU A 160 -6.87 24.58 1.32
N ASN A 161 -5.94 24.75 2.26
CA ASN A 161 -5.33 23.62 2.94
C ASN A 161 -6.33 22.91 3.85
N GLU A 162 -7.23 23.64 4.50
CA GLU A 162 -8.28 23.09 5.35
C GLU A 162 -9.32 22.33 4.51
N LEU A 163 -9.72 22.91 3.38
CA LEU A 163 -10.57 22.24 2.39
C LEU A 163 -9.93 20.96 1.86
N PHE A 164 -8.65 21.02 1.47
CA PHE A 164 -7.93 19.87 0.97
C PHE A 164 -7.79 18.77 2.03
N LYS A 165 -7.48 19.12 3.29
CA LYS A 165 -7.40 18.15 4.40
C LYS A 165 -8.75 17.45 4.60
N SER A 166 -9.86 18.18 4.60
CA SER A 166 -11.19 17.59 4.74
C SER A 166 -11.55 16.70 3.56
N PHE A 167 -11.23 17.14 2.33
CA PHE A 167 -11.39 16.32 1.13
C PHE A 167 -10.56 15.03 1.23
N PHE A 168 -9.28 15.13 1.58
CA PHE A 168 -8.39 13.99 1.75
C PHE A 168 -8.97 12.99 2.74
N VAL A 169 -9.39 13.41 3.94
CA VAL A 169 -9.96 12.51 4.94
C VAL A 169 -11.19 11.76 4.42
N GLN A 170 -12.06 12.43 3.67
CA GLN A 170 -13.31 11.81 3.19
C GLN A 170 -13.13 10.93 1.95
N TYR A 171 -12.11 11.21 1.14
CA TYR A 171 -11.96 10.65 -0.19
C TYR A 171 -10.56 10.08 -0.47
N TYR A 172 -9.73 9.81 0.55
CA TYR A 172 -8.35 9.34 0.35
C TYR A 172 -8.28 8.06 -0.50
N ASP A 173 -9.25 7.16 -0.37
CA ASP A 173 -9.32 5.91 -1.16
C ASP A 173 -9.42 6.16 -2.68
N LEU A 174 -9.80 7.38 -3.13
CA LEU A 174 -9.83 7.72 -4.55
C LEU A 174 -8.44 7.70 -5.21
N TRP A 175 -7.34 7.65 -4.44
CA TRP A 175 -6.00 7.55 -5.01
C TRP A 175 -5.77 6.20 -5.72
N LEU A 176 -6.29 5.10 -5.17
CA LEU A 176 -6.20 3.75 -5.72
C LEU A 176 -7.44 2.90 -5.35
N PRO A 177 -8.63 3.27 -5.84
CA PRO A 177 -9.88 2.61 -5.45
C PRO A 177 -10.13 1.36 -6.30
N THR A 178 -10.91 0.42 -5.75
CA THR A 178 -11.64 -0.54 -6.59
C THR A 178 -12.74 0.17 -7.37
N ASP A 179 -13.29 -0.46 -8.40
CA ASP A 179 -14.36 0.15 -9.21
C ASP A 179 -15.62 0.44 -8.36
N GLU A 180 -15.98 -0.45 -7.45
CA GLU A 180 -17.11 -0.26 -6.53
C GLU A 180 -16.85 0.91 -5.58
N ARG A 181 -15.67 0.94 -4.96
CA ARG A 181 -15.30 2.00 -4.00
C ARG A 181 -15.21 3.36 -4.68
N ARG A 182 -14.70 3.41 -5.91
CA ARG A 182 -14.67 4.62 -6.74
C ARG A 182 -16.08 5.14 -6.96
N LYS A 183 -17.01 4.27 -7.40
CA LYS A 183 -18.41 4.66 -7.65
C LYS A 183 -19.08 5.18 -6.39
N GLU A 184 -18.93 4.48 -5.28
CA GLU A 184 -19.49 4.89 -3.98
C GLU A 184 -19.03 6.30 -3.59
N LEU A 185 -17.72 6.54 -3.62
CA LEU A 185 -17.15 7.82 -3.20
C LEU A 185 -17.52 8.98 -4.14
N LEU A 186 -17.51 8.75 -5.45
CA LEU A 186 -17.91 9.76 -6.43
C LEU A 186 -19.40 10.07 -6.34
N ASN A 187 -20.27 9.07 -6.16
CA ASN A 187 -21.70 9.28 -5.96
C ASN A 187 -21.96 10.08 -4.69
N LYS A 188 -21.31 9.74 -3.58
CA LYS A 188 -21.41 10.49 -2.31
C LYS A 188 -21.02 11.95 -2.50
N PHE A 189 -19.92 12.24 -3.20
CA PHE A 189 -19.51 13.60 -3.49
C PHE A 189 -20.52 14.33 -4.38
N GLN A 190 -21.01 13.66 -5.42
CA GLN A 190 -21.97 14.20 -6.37
C GLN A 190 -23.31 14.56 -5.69
N GLU A 191 -23.87 13.66 -4.87
CA GLU A 191 -25.11 13.89 -4.14
C GLU A 191 -25.01 15.12 -3.24
N LYS A 192 -23.95 15.22 -2.43
CA LYS A 192 -23.70 16.39 -1.59
C LYS A 192 -23.56 17.67 -2.43
N SER A 193 -22.82 17.60 -3.53
CA SER A 193 -22.61 18.73 -4.43
C SER A 193 -23.92 19.24 -5.01
N ILE A 194 -24.77 18.36 -5.53
CA ILE A 194 -26.08 18.71 -6.08
C ILE A 194 -26.97 19.37 -5.02
N LEU A 195 -27.02 18.80 -3.81
CA LEU A 195 -27.82 19.35 -2.71
C LEU A 195 -27.39 20.75 -2.29
N VAL A 196 -26.08 21.01 -2.24
CA VAL A 196 -25.55 22.35 -1.91
C VAL A 196 -25.80 23.32 -3.06
N LEU A 197 -25.43 22.95 -4.28
CA LEU A 197 -25.55 23.84 -5.45
C LEU A 197 -27.01 24.23 -5.72
N ASN A 198 -27.96 23.30 -5.60
CA ASN A 198 -29.39 23.63 -5.76
C ASN A 198 -29.87 24.65 -4.72
N ARG A 199 -29.38 24.58 -3.47
CA ARG A 199 -29.72 25.56 -2.43
C ARG A 199 -29.16 26.95 -2.75
N TYR A 200 -27.97 27.03 -3.34
CA TYR A 200 -27.39 28.30 -3.77
C TYR A 200 -28.08 28.88 -5.01
N SER A 201 -28.42 28.04 -6.00
CA SER A 201 -29.16 28.49 -7.19
C SER A 201 -30.55 29.01 -6.84
N ASN A 202 -31.26 28.39 -5.90
CA ASN A 202 -32.59 28.82 -5.45
C ASN A 202 -32.58 30.05 -4.54
N LYS A 203 -31.44 30.43 -3.97
CA LYS A 203 -31.29 31.67 -3.16
C LYS A 203 -30.99 32.91 -4.00
N HIS A 204 -30.64 32.74 -5.27
CA HIS A 204 -30.24 33.81 -6.19
C HIS A 204 -31.21 34.00 -7.38
N ASN A 205 -32.36 33.32 -7.37
CA ASN A 205 -33.54 33.61 -8.17
C ASN A 205 -34.63 34.21 -7.28
#